data_AF-A0A7S1F7Z8-F1
#
_entry.id   AF-A0A7S1F7Z8-F1
#
_cell.length_a   1.000
_cell.length_b   1.000
_cell.length_c   1.000
_cell.angle_alpha   90.00
_cell.angle_beta   90.00
_cell.angle_gamma   90.00
#
_symmetry.space_group_name_H-M   'P 1'
#
loop_
_entity.id
_entity.type
_entity.pdbx_description
1 polymer ?
#
loop_
_entity_poly.entity_id
_entity_poly.type
_entity_poly.pdbx_seq_one_letter_code
_entity_poly.pdbx_strand_id
1 'polypeptide(L)'
;LLRYSARKRWQVSSLRYLLMSRKPVPDAQVNNCPLCGKRFHLPVRARHHCRACGRVVCAACSGNQIHLGTSSGKQRVCDPCFEIQKHVPSASLHEDFDLTNQVEASLKADLKVKFEQSEWCKAFLTMLVQSTPSEGEAKGAAIVMPNNAEVSELIVQARRSWNAAHVSLAQEEQETARLSSEWETIELECRQIASASQERARLVENMERDLKDRDNAEERTQELELKTKELEEELDGLKQRMRA
;
A
#
# COMPACT_ATOMS: atom_id res chain seq x y z
N LEU A 1 -20.71 0.76 -33.08
CA LEU A 1 -20.82 1.30 -31.70
C LEU A 1 -19.93 0.51 -30.72
N LEU A 2 -18.62 0.43 -31.01
CA LEU A 2 -17.67 -0.34 -30.22
C LEU A 2 -16.84 0.61 -29.35
N ARG A 3 -17.06 0.60 -28.02
CA ARG A 3 -16.12 1.16 -27.05
C ARG A 3 -15.28 0.03 -26.48
N TYR A 4 -14.29 -0.40 -27.26
CA TYR A 4 -13.14 -1.13 -26.77
C TYR A 4 -12.21 -0.12 -26.09
N SER A 5 -11.93 -0.27 -24.80
CA SER A 5 -10.88 0.50 -24.13
C SER A 5 -10.24 -0.35 -23.05
N ALA A 6 -9.15 -0.99 -23.46
CA ALA A 6 -7.98 -1.38 -22.68
C ALA A 6 -8.13 -1.28 -21.16
N ARG A 7 -8.50 -2.40 -20.52
CA ARG A 7 -8.31 -2.62 -19.08
C ARG A 7 -6.81 -2.70 -18.80
N LYS A 8 -6.17 -1.56 -18.52
CA LYS A 8 -4.81 -1.53 -17.97
C LYS A 8 -4.81 -2.17 -16.58
N ARG A 9 -4.02 -3.25 -16.44
CA ARG A 9 -3.80 -4.03 -15.23
C ARG A 9 -2.95 -3.19 -14.26
N TRP A 10 -3.56 -2.65 -13.22
CA TRP A 10 -2.86 -1.88 -12.19
C TRP A 10 -2.36 -2.84 -11.11
N GLN A 11 -1.07 -3.18 -11.14
CA GLN A 11 -0.37 -3.80 -10.02
C GLN A 11 0.23 -2.69 -9.16
N VAL A 12 -0.45 -2.33 -8.07
CA VAL A 12 0.17 -1.56 -6.98
C VAL A 12 -0.33 -2.14 -5.66
N SER A 13 0.61 -2.48 -4.77
CA SER A 13 0.38 -3.15 -3.50
C SER A 13 -0.62 -2.36 -2.62
N SER A 14 -1.66 -3.07 -2.14
CA SER A 14 -2.81 -2.52 -1.41
C SER A 14 -2.42 -1.61 -0.22
N LEU A 15 -1.30 -1.92 0.46
CA LEU A 15 -0.79 -1.19 1.62
C LEU A 15 -0.33 0.25 1.33
N ARG A 16 0.21 0.52 0.13
CA ARG A 16 0.76 1.86 -0.20
C ARG A 16 -0.33 2.90 -0.47
N TYR A 17 -1.56 2.47 -0.75
CA TYR A 17 -2.70 3.36 -0.99
C TYR A 17 -3.41 3.80 0.30
N LEU A 18 -3.45 2.92 1.31
CA LEU A 18 -4.08 3.21 2.61
C LEU A 18 -3.36 4.32 3.40
N LEU A 19 -2.06 4.49 3.14
CA LEU A 19 -1.20 5.48 3.82
C LEU A 19 -1.07 6.83 3.09
N MET A 20 -1.74 7.04 1.94
CA MET A 20 -1.70 8.36 1.30
C MET A 20 -2.61 9.35 2.04
N SER A 21 -1.98 10.39 2.58
CA SER A 21 -2.61 11.51 3.30
C SER A 21 -3.93 11.97 2.67
N ARG A 22 -5.00 12.00 3.46
CA ARG A 22 -6.34 12.51 3.10
C ARG A 22 -6.39 14.03 2.84
N LYS A 23 -5.24 14.69 2.70
CA LYS A 23 -5.16 16.14 2.45
C LYS A 23 -5.31 16.39 0.95
N PRO A 24 -6.28 17.23 0.52
CA PRO A 24 -6.45 17.58 -0.89
C PRO A 24 -5.17 18.21 -1.43
N VAL A 25 -4.67 17.73 -2.57
CA VAL A 25 -3.55 18.38 -3.26
C VAL A 25 -4.02 19.70 -3.87
N PRO A 26 -3.31 20.83 -3.66
CA PRO A 26 -3.67 22.10 -4.28
C PRO A 26 -3.66 22.03 -5.82
N ASP A 27 -4.70 22.58 -6.46
CA ASP A 27 -4.92 22.51 -7.91
C ASP A 27 -3.77 23.10 -8.75
N ALA A 28 -3.01 24.05 -8.17
CA ALA A 28 -1.91 24.76 -8.82
C ALA A 28 -0.70 23.86 -9.14
N GLN A 29 -0.60 22.67 -8.56
CA GLN A 29 0.54 21.77 -8.72
C GLN A 29 0.31 20.63 -9.72
N VAL A 30 -0.90 20.53 -10.30
CA VAL A 30 -1.27 19.39 -11.16
C VAL A 30 -1.72 19.85 -12.55
N ASN A 31 -0.85 19.63 -13.54
CA ASN A 31 -1.08 19.99 -14.94
C ASN A 31 -1.72 18.85 -15.76
N ASN A 32 -1.58 17.61 -15.30
CA ASN A 32 -2.03 16.41 -16.01
C ASN A 32 -2.77 15.49 -15.06
N CYS A 33 -3.81 14.81 -15.56
CA CYS A 33 -4.48 13.78 -14.78
C CYS A 33 -3.50 12.64 -14.50
N PRO A 34 -3.23 12.28 -13.23
CA PRO A 34 -2.24 11.26 -12.89
C PRO A 34 -2.68 9.84 -13.30
N LEU A 35 -3.95 9.65 -13.68
CA LEU A 35 -4.49 8.35 -14.07
C LEU A 35 -4.43 8.10 -15.58
N CYS A 36 -4.65 9.13 -16.38
CA CYS A 36 -4.66 8.99 -17.85
C CYS A 36 -3.61 9.84 -18.57
N GLY A 37 -2.79 10.60 -17.84
CA GLY A 37 -1.74 11.48 -18.38
C GLY A 37 -2.24 12.73 -19.11
N LYS A 38 -3.55 12.83 -19.38
CA LYS A 38 -4.12 13.92 -20.18
C LYS A 38 -4.04 15.26 -19.44
N ARG A 39 -3.59 16.30 -20.14
CA ARG A 39 -3.48 17.67 -19.61
C ARG A 39 -4.86 18.23 -19.26
N PHE A 40 -4.96 18.89 -18.11
CA PHE A 40 -6.14 19.66 -17.74
C PHE A 40 -6.24 20.91 -18.61
N HIS A 41 -7.44 21.21 -19.09
CA HIS A 41 -7.71 22.40 -19.90
C HIS A 41 -9.17 22.78 -19.69
N LEU A 42 -9.44 23.97 -19.18
CA LEU A 42 -10.81 24.47 -19.05
C LEU A 42 -11.28 24.99 -20.42
N PRO A 43 -12.54 24.78 -20.82
CA PRO A 43 -13.63 24.12 -20.08
C PRO A 43 -13.73 22.60 -20.29
N VAL A 44 -13.03 22.05 -21.28
CA VAL A 44 -13.25 20.68 -21.79
C VAL A 44 -12.78 19.58 -20.82
N ARG A 45 -11.81 19.85 -19.95
CA ARG A 45 -11.28 18.90 -18.95
C ARG A 45 -10.95 19.61 -17.64
N ALA A 46 -11.99 19.81 -16.83
CA ALA A 46 -11.91 20.33 -15.47
C ALA A 46 -11.19 19.36 -14.50
N ARG A 47 -10.71 19.94 -13.39
CA ARG A 47 -10.09 19.24 -12.27
C ARG A 47 -11.15 18.77 -11.28
N HIS A 48 -10.99 17.56 -10.75
CA HIS A 48 -11.85 17.00 -9.70
C HIS A 48 -11.03 16.29 -8.64
N HIS A 49 -11.37 16.45 -7.36
CA HIS A 49 -10.70 15.72 -6.29
C HIS A 49 -11.31 14.35 -6.05
N CYS A 50 -10.49 13.34 -5.85
CA CYS A 50 -10.94 12.09 -5.23
C CYS A 50 -11.07 12.29 -3.73
N ARG A 51 -12.26 12.03 -3.15
CA ARG A 51 -12.48 12.21 -1.71
C ARG A 51 -11.88 11.09 -0.86
N ALA A 52 -11.53 9.95 -1.47
CA ALA A 52 -10.85 8.85 -0.80
C ALA A 52 -9.33 9.06 -0.66
N CYS A 53 -8.65 9.53 -1.72
CA CYS A 53 -7.18 9.64 -1.75
C CYS A 53 -6.63 11.06 -1.99
N GLY A 54 -7.49 12.09 -2.10
CA GLY A 54 -7.08 13.50 -2.20
C GLY A 54 -6.53 13.96 -3.56
N ARG A 55 -6.31 13.07 -4.53
CA ARG A 55 -5.72 13.40 -5.85
C ARG A 55 -6.65 14.22 -6.74
N VAL A 56 -6.06 15.08 -7.58
CA VAL A 56 -6.73 15.81 -8.65
C VAL A 56 -6.76 14.97 -9.93
N VAL A 57 -7.96 14.63 -10.41
CA VAL A 57 -8.23 13.74 -11.54
C VAL A 57 -9.27 14.37 -12.48
N CYS A 58 -9.38 13.86 -13.71
CA CYS A 58 -10.40 14.32 -14.66
C CYS A 58 -11.74 13.58 -14.46
N ALA A 59 -12.81 14.11 -15.06
CA ALA A 59 -14.15 13.53 -14.93
C ALA A 59 -14.20 12.07 -15.42
N ALA A 60 -13.51 11.79 -16.52
CA ALA A 60 -13.44 10.45 -17.12
C ALA A 60 -12.72 9.42 -16.23
N CYS A 61 -11.88 9.86 -15.28
CA CYS A 61 -11.18 8.96 -14.35
C CYS A 61 -11.76 8.99 -12.93
N SER A 62 -12.94 9.61 -12.76
CA SER A 62 -13.63 9.76 -11.47
C SER A 62 -15.14 9.75 -11.62
N GLY A 63 -15.66 8.92 -12.53
CA GLY A 63 -17.09 8.83 -12.81
C GLY A 63 -17.91 8.21 -11.69
N ASN A 64 -17.26 7.58 -10.71
CA ASN A 64 -17.90 6.79 -9.67
C ASN A 64 -18.01 7.54 -8.33
N GLN A 65 -18.99 7.14 -7.52
CA GLN A 65 -19.19 7.67 -6.17
C GLN A 65 -19.45 6.55 -5.15
N ILE A 66 -18.90 6.68 -3.95
CA ILE A 66 -19.04 5.71 -2.84
C ILE A 66 -19.32 6.41 -1.51
N HIS A 67 -19.91 5.69 -0.56
CA HIS A 67 -20.02 6.19 0.81
C HIS A 67 -18.65 6.09 1.49
N LEU A 68 -18.19 7.20 2.09
CA LEU A 68 -16.89 7.27 2.78
C LEU A 68 -17.12 7.55 4.26
N GLY A 69 -16.81 6.58 5.13
CA GLY A 69 -16.97 6.71 6.57
C GLY A 69 -18.40 7.12 6.97
N THR A 70 -18.52 8.21 7.74
CA THR A 70 -19.80 8.77 8.23
C THR A 70 -20.44 9.81 7.30
N SER A 71 -19.97 9.96 6.06
CA SER A 71 -20.53 10.94 5.12
C SER A 71 -22.02 10.66 4.86
N SER A 72 -22.86 11.70 4.91
CA SER A 72 -24.32 11.59 4.69
C SER A 72 -24.73 11.25 3.24
N GLY A 73 -23.78 11.04 2.33
CA GLY A 73 -24.07 10.64 0.95
C GLY A 73 -22.83 10.25 0.15
N LYS A 74 -23.05 9.70 -1.05
CA LYS A 74 -21.99 9.20 -1.93
C LYS A 74 -21.05 10.33 -2.38
N GLN A 75 -19.74 10.11 -2.22
CA GLN A 75 -18.67 11.03 -2.56
C GLN A 75 -17.93 10.58 -3.82
N ARG A 76 -17.50 11.54 -4.64
CA ARG A 76 -16.71 11.27 -5.86
C ARG A 76 -15.38 10.63 -5.53
N VAL A 77 -15.07 9.53 -6.19
CA VAL A 77 -13.78 8.85 -6.10
C VAL A 77 -13.21 8.56 -7.48
N CYS A 78 -11.89 8.43 -7.56
CA CYS A 78 -11.24 7.98 -8.78
C CYS A 78 -11.45 6.47 -9.00
N ASP A 79 -11.33 6.02 -10.24
CA ASP A 79 -11.58 4.61 -10.60
C ASP A 79 -10.72 3.61 -9.79
N PRO A 80 -9.43 3.87 -9.49
CA PRO A 80 -8.65 3.00 -8.61
C PRO A 80 -9.25 2.88 -7.20
N CYS A 81 -9.66 3.99 -6.59
CA CYS A 81 -10.27 3.97 -5.26
C CYS A 81 -11.65 3.29 -5.27
N PHE A 82 -12.39 3.40 -6.38
CA PHE A 82 -13.66 2.72 -6.54
C PHE A 82 -13.51 1.20 -6.58
N GLU A 83 -12.54 0.70 -7.36
CA GLU A 83 -12.29 -0.74 -7.46
C GLU A 83 -11.74 -1.32 -6.16
N ILE A 84 -10.85 -0.61 -5.45
CA ILE A 84 -10.37 -1.04 -4.13
C ILE A 84 -11.54 -1.21 -3.15
N GLN A 85 -12.47 -0.25 -3.11
CA GLN A 85 -13.62 -0.32 -2.20
C GLN A 85 -14.60 -1.46 -2.54
N LYS A 86 -14.64 -1.93 -3.79
CA LYS A 86 -15.45 -3.11 -4.16
C LYS A 86 -14.87 -4.41 -3.60
N HIS A 87 -13.56 -4.48 -3.48
CA HIS A 87 -12.83 -5.69 -3.08
C HIS A 87 -12.43 -5.71 -1.60
N VAL A 88 -12.50 -4.57 -0.92
CA VAL A 88 -12.29 -4.42 0.51
C VAL A 88 -13.61 -3.99 1.15
N PRO A 89 -14.46 -4.93 1.61
CA PRO A 89 -15.68 -4.57 2.34
C PRO A 89 -15.29 -3.77 3.58
N SER A 90 -16.06 -2.73 3.92
CA SER A 90 -15.82 -1.87 5.09
C SER A 90 -15.64 -2.62 6.42
N ALA A 91 -16.07 -3.89 6.49
CA ALA A 91 -15.83 -4.81 7.60
C ALA A 91 -14.34 -5.16 7.78
N SER A 92 -13.60 -5.45 6.70
CA SER A 92 -12.17 -5.80 6.77
C SER A 92 -11.28 -4.67 7.28
N LEU A 93 -11.65 -3.40 7.02
CA LEU A 93 -10.93 -2.24 7.58
C LEU A 93 -11.25 -1.99 9.06
N HIS A 94 -12.42 -2.41 9.54
CA HIS A 94 -12.71 -2.39 10.98
C HIS A 94 -11.89 -3.47 11.69
N GLU A 95 -11.80 -4.68 11.12
CA GLU A 95 -11.03 -5.77 11.68
C GLU A 95 -9.54 -5.42 11.85
N ASP A 96 -8.91 -4.81 10.83
CA ASP A 96 -7.52 -4.34 10.93
C ASP A 96 -7.33 -3.23 11.98
N PHE A 97 -8.30 -2.31 12.07
CA PHE A 97 -8.26 -1.21 13.05
C PHE A 97 -8.49 -1.72 14.48
N ASP A 98 -9.42 -2.67 14.66
CA ASP A 98 -9.71 -3.31 15.94
C ASP A 98 -8.52 -4.15 16.42
N LEU A 99 -7.87 -4.88 15.51
CA LEU A 99 -6.64 -5.60 15.81
C LEU A 99 -5.52 -4.65 16.23
N THR A 100 -5.36 -3.52 15.54
CA THR A 100 -4.35 -2.49 15.88
C THR A 100 -4.62 -1.90 17.26
N ASN A 101 -5.88 -1.55 17.55
CA ASN A 101 -6.29 -1.03 18.87
C ASN A 101 -6.11 -2.07 19.98
N GLN A 102 -6.36 -3.34 19.69
CA GLN A 102 -6.18 -4.44 20.63
C GLN A 102 -4.69 -4.64 20.98
N VAL A 103 -3.82 -4.59 19.97
CA VAL A 103 -2.35 -4.63 20.17
C VAL A 103 -1.89 -3.42 20.98
N GLU A 104 -2.38 -2.22 20.66
CA GLU A 104 -2.05 -1.00 21.41
C GLU A 104 -2.50 -1.06 22.87
N ALA A 105 -3.71 -1.57 23.13
CA ALA A 105 -4.23 -1.76 24.47
C ALA A 105 -3.40 -2.77 25.27
N SER A 106 -3.00 -3.89 24.66
CA SER A 106 -2.15 -4.90 25.28
C SER A 106 -0.78 -4.32 25.63
N LEU A 107 -0.12 -3.64 24.69
CA LEU A 107 1.18 -2.98 24.91
C LEU A 107 1.11 -1.95 26.05
N LYS A 108 0.04 -1.15 26.11
CA LYS A 108 -0.16 -0.18 27.19
C LYS A 108 -0.35 -0.86 28.56
N ALA A 109 -1.06 -1.99 28.61
CA ALA A 109 -1.24 -2.75 29.83
C ALA A 109 0.11 -3.34 30.31
N ASP A 110 0.86 -3.96 29.41
CA ASP A 110 2.18 -4.52 29.71
C ASP A 110 3.17 -3.44 30.18
N LEU A 111 3.18 -2.30 29.51
CA LEU A 111 4.02 -1.17 29.89
C LEU A 111 3.69 -0.64 31.29
N LYS A 112 2.40 -0.59 31.65
CA LYS A 112 1.96 -0.18 32.99
C LYS A 112 2.45 -1.15 34.06
N VAL A 113 2.33 -2.45 33.84
CA VAL A 113 2.83 -3.48 34.77
C VAL A 113 4.34 -3.34 34.97
N LYS A 114 5.09 -3.14 33.88
CA LYS A 114 6.55 -2.93 33.95
C LYS A 114 6.91 -1.64 34.70
N PHE A 115 6.16 -0.57 34.51
CA PHE A 115 6.36 0.69 35.22
C PHE A 115 6.12 0.54 36.73
N GLU A 116 5.02 -0.08 37.12
CA GLU A 116 4.70 -0.35 38.54
C GLU A 116 5.76 -1.25 39.18
N GLN A 117 6.22 -2.28 38.47
CA GLN A 117 7.30 -3.16 38.91
C GLN A 117 8.63 -2.40 39.11
N SER A 118 8.96 -1.47 38.20
CA SER A 118 10.14 -0.62 38.31
C SER A 118 10.07 0.34 39.49
N GLU A 119 8.93 1.01 39.67
CA GLU A 119 8.72 1.95 40.79
C GLU A 119 8.74 1.23 42.14
N TRP A 120 8.16 0.02 42.21
CA TRP A 120 8.27 -0.82 43.39
C TRP A 120 9.72 -1.21 43.70
N CYS A 121 10.48 -1.69 42.72
CA CYS A 121 11.90 -2.02 42.89
C CYS A 121 12.70 -0.81 43.37
N LYS A 122 12.45 0.37 42.79
CA LYS A 122 13.09 1.63 43.18
C LYS A 122 12.76 2.03 44.62
N ALA A 123 11.49 1.93 45.02
CA ALA A 123 11.07 2.20 46.40
C ALA A 123 11.71 1.23 47.39
N PHE A 124 11.75 -0.06 47.06
CA PHE A 124 12.38 -1.10 47.86
C PHE A 124 13.88 -0.86 48.06
N LEU A 125 14.60 -0.55 46.98
CA LEU A 125 16.04 -0.23 47.04
C LEU A 125 16.28 1.06 47.85
N THR A 126 15.44 2.08 47.70
CA THR A 126 15.53 3.33 48.47
C THR A 126 15.32 3.09 49.97
N MET A 127 14.34 2.25 50.32
CA MET A 127 14.07 1.85 51.70
C MET A 127 15.28 1.10 52.30
N LEU A 128 15.89 0.18 51.55
CA LEU A 128 17.10 -0.53 52.00
C LEU A 128 18.27 0.42 52.26
N VAL A 129 18.51 1.40 51.38
CA VAL A 129 19.58 2.39 51.54
C VAL A 129 19.31 3.31 52.75
N GLN A 130 18.08 3.76 52.94
CA GLN A 130 17.69 4.59 54.09
C GLN A 130 17.72 3.85 55.42
N SER A 131 17.68 2.51 55.39
CA SER A 131 17.81 1.65 56.56
C SER A 131 19.27 1.39 56.93
N THR A 132 20.24 1.74 56.09
CA THR A 132 21.66 1.63 56.46
C THR A 132 22.08 2.83 57.32
N PRO A 133 22.57 2.63 58.55
CA PRO A 133 23.04 3.74 59.36
C PRO A 133 24.29 4.34 58.73
N SER A 134 24.36 5.67 58.65
CA SER A 134 25.60 6.39 58.39
C SER A 134 26.65 5.95 59.41
N GLU A 135 27.87 5.67 58.95
CA GLU A 135 29.04 5.40 59.80
C GLU A 135 29.10 6.40 60.96
N GLY A 136 28.73 5.96 62.17
CA GLY A 136 28.72 6.87 63.33
C GLY A 136 28.07 6.35 64.61
N GLU A 137 26.85 5.81 64.58
CA GLU A 137 26.12 5.51 65.83
C GLU A 137 25.31 4.21 65.76
N ALA A 138 26.01 3.07 65.82
CA ALA A 138 25.39 1.78 66.04
C ALA A 138 24.98 1.62 67.52
N LYS A 139 23.80 2.12 67.89
CA LYS A 139 23.07 1.62 69.06
C LYS A 139 21.66 1.18 68.66
N GLY A 140 21.56 -0.11 68.33
CA GLY A 140 20.43 -0.94 68.77
C GLY A 140 19.06 -0.70 68.15
N ALA A 141 18.94 -0.13 66.95
CA ALA A 141 17.75 -0.36 66.14
C ALA A 141 17.99 -1.66 65.34
N ALA A 142 17.50 -2.78 65.84
CA ALA A 142 17.45 -3.99 65.04
C ALA A 142 16.60 -3.68 63.80
N ILE A 143 17.26 -3.48 62.67
CA ILE A 143 16.59 -3.50 61.37
C ILE A 143 15.96 -4.89 61.32
N VAL A 144 14.65 -4.96 61.48
CA VAL A 144 13.90 -6.19 61.23
C VAL A 144 14.00 -6.40 59.73
N MET A 145 15.06 -7.08 59.31
CA MET A 145 15.15 -7.65 57.98
C MET A 145 13.89 -8.51 57.82
N PRO A 146 13.12 -8.35 56.72
CA PRO A 146 12.09 -9.33 56.39
C PRO A 146 12.73 -10.72 56.44
N ASN A 147 12.01 -11.71 56.96
CA ASN A 147 12.55 -13.05 57.19
C ASN A 147 13.37 -13.50 55.97
N ASN A 148 14.59 -14.01 56.18
CA ASN A 148 15.54 -14.35 55.12
C ASN A 148 14.92 -15.22 54.00
N ALA A 149 13.90 -16.02 54.34
CA ALA A 149 13.11 -16.82 53.41
C ALA A 149 12.29 -15.98 52.41
N GLU A 150 11.65 -14.88 52.83
CA GLU A 150 10.83 -14.03 51.94
C GLU A 150 11.70 -13.27 50.94
N VAL A 151 12.84 -12.74 51.40
CA VAL A 151 13.82 -12.09 50.52
C VAL A 151 14.44 -13.10 49.54
N SER A 152 14.74 -14.32 50.00
CA SER A 152 15.25 -15.39 49.13
C SER A 152 14.23 -15.80 48.06
N GLU A 153 12.95 -15.90 48.42
CA GLU A 153 11.88 -16.23 47.45
C GLU A 153 11.72 -15.12 46.40
N LEU A 154 11.77 -13.85 46.81
CA LEU A 154 11.74 -12.71 45.87
C LEU A 154 12.93 -12.72 44.90
N ILE A 155 14.14 -13.08 45.37
CA ILE A 155 15.33 -13.23 44.51
C ILE A 155 15.12 -14.35 43.48
N VAL A 156 14.58 -15.49 43.92
CA VAL A 156 14.27 -16.63 43.02
C VAL A 156 13.23 -16.24 41.99
N GLN A 157 12.15 -15.55 42.41
CA GLN A 157 11.10 -15.08 41.51
C GLN A 157 11.62 -14.05 40.50
N ALA A 158 12.43 -13.09 40.95
CA ALA A 158 13.07 -12.10 40.09
C ALA A 158 13.99 -12.77 39.05
N ARG A 159 14.77 -13.77 39.46
CA ARG A 159 15.66 -14.50 38.56
C ARG A 159 14.91 -15.35 37.54
N ARG A 160 13.83 -16.02 37.96
CA ARG A 160 12.94 -16.75 37.05
C ARG A 160 12.29 -15.79 36.05
N SER A 161 11.79 -14.65 36.51
CA SER A 161 11.19 -13.63 35.65
C SER A 161 12.19 -13.05 34.65
N TRP A 162 13.41 -12.75 35.09
CA TRP A 162 14.49 -12.29 34.22
C TRP A 162 14.86 -13.32 33.15
N ASN A 163 15.06 -14.58 33.55
CA ASN A 163 15.38 -15.64 32.61
C ASN A 163 14.25 -15.87 31.59
N ALA A 164 12.99 -15.82 32.03
CA ALA A 164 11.84 -15.92 31.13
C ALA A 164 11.79 -14.75 30.14
N ALA A 165 12.00 -13.52 30.60
CA ALA A 165 12.06 -12.34 29.74
C ALA A 165 13.21 -12.41 28.72
N HIS A 166 14.38 -12.89 29.15
CA HIS A 166 15.53 -13.06 28.26
C HIS A 166 15.28 -14.11 27.17
N VAL A 167 14.62 -15.23 27.52
CA VAL A 167 14.23 -16.24 26.52
C VAL A 167 13.18 -15.68 25.55
N SER A 168 12.18 -14.95 26.05
CA SER A 168 11.17 -14.31 25.21
C SER A 168 11.78 -13.31 24.23
N LEU A 169 12.72 -12.48 24.69
CA LEU A 169 13.41 -11.52 23.84
C LEU A 169 14.22 -12.22 22.74
N ALA A 170 14.93 -13.30 23.07
CA ALA A 170 15.67 -14.08 22.08
C ALA A 170 14.75 -14.71 21.01
N GLN A 171 13.54 -15.15 21.41
CA GLN A 171 12.54 -15.67 20.48
C GLN A 171 11.99 -14.56 19.55
N GLU A 172 11.72 -13.37 20.09
CA GLU A 172 11.27 -12.22 19.30
C GLU A 172 12.35 -11.74 18.31
N GLU A 173 13.62 -11.72 18.73
CA GLU A 173 14.75 -11.41 17.84
C GLU A 173 14.85 -12.43 16.70
N GLN A 174 14.71 -13.71 16.99
CA GLN A 174 14.71 -14.77 15.99
C GLN A 174 13.54 -14.64 15.00
N GLU A 175 12.34 -14.35 15.50
CA GLU A 175 11.15 -14.16 14.67
C GLU A 175 11.27 -12.91 13.79
N THR A 176 11.81 -11.82 14.34
CA THR A 176 12.10 -10.60 13.59
C THR A 176 13.10 -10.87 12.46
N ALA A 177 14.15 -11.64 12.72
CA ALA A 177 15.12 -12.05 11.70
C ALA A 177 14.47 -12.92 10.61
N ARG A 178 13.59 -13.87 10.99
CA ARG A 178 12.83 -14.71 10.06
C ARG A 178 11.95 -13.87 9.14
N LEU A 179 11.14 -12.98 9.71
CA LEU A 179 10.24 -12.11 8.97
C LEU A 179 11.01 -11.15 8.05
N SER A 180 12.17 -10.65 8.48
CA SER A 180 13.03 -9.82 7.63
C SER A 180 13.53 -10.58 6.40
N SER A 181 13.95 -11.84 6.56
CA SER A 181 14.40 -12.68 5.43
C SER A 181 13.25 -13.03 4.47
N GLU A 182 12.05 -13.29 5.00
CA GLU A 182 10.86 -13.54 4.18
C GLU A 182 10.45 -12.29 3.40
N TRP A 183 10.52 -11.11 4.03
CA TRP A 183 10.26 -9.84 3.38
C TRP A 183 11.21 -9.57 2.21
N GLU A 184 12.51 -9.77 2.40
CA GLU A 184 13.51 -9.62 1.33
C GLU A 184 13.22 -10.53 0.13
N THR A 185 12.78 -11.76 0.40
CA THR A 185 12.39 -12.74 -0.62
C THR A 185 11.17 -12.25 -1.41
N ILE A 186 10.11 -11.83 -0.72
CA ILE A 186 8.89 -11.30 -1.35
C ILE A 186 9.21 -10.04 -2.17
N GLU A 187 10.07 -9.16 -1.67
CA GLU A 187 10.47 -7.95 -2.38
C GLU A 187 11.24 -8.29 -3.68
N LEU A 188 12.09 -9.31 -3.66
CA LEU A 188 12.78 -9.79 -4.85
C LEU A 188 11.79 -10.38 -5.87
N GLU A 189 10.85 -11.21 -5.44
CA GLU A 189 9.81 -11.77 -6.30
C GLU A 189 8.94 -10.67 -6.92
N CYS A 190 8.53 -9.67 -6.14
CA CYS A 190 7.78 -8.52 -6.62
C CYS A 190 8.54 -7.76 -7.72
N ARG A 191 9.86 -7.58 -7.54
CA ARG A 191 10.72 -6.95 -8.57
C ARG A 191 10.77 -7.77 -9.86
N GLN A 192 10.89 -9.09 -9.75
CA GLN A 192 10.90 -9.99 -10.92
C GLN A 192 9.55 -9.95 -11.67
N ILE A 193 8.43 -10.02 -10.94
CA ILE A 193 7.09 -9.92 -11.52
C ILE A 193 6.89 -8.58 -12.23
N ALA A 194 7.33 -7.48 -11.63
CA ALA A 194 7.25 -6.15 -12.23
C ALA A 194 8.05 -6.08 -13.54
N SER A 195 9.28 -6.61 -13.57
CA SER A 195 10.11 -6.67 -14.78
C SER A 195 9.43 -7.52 -15.88
N ALA A 196 8.93 -8.70 -15.53
CA ALA A 196 8.24 -9.57 -16.48
C ALA A 196 6.92 -8.98 -17.00
N SER A 197 6.24 -8.17 -16.19
CA SER A 197 5.04 -7.43 -16.58
C SER A 197 5.38 -6.33 -17.58
N GLN A 198 6.47 -5.59 -17.35
CA GLN A 198 6.95 -4.55 -18.25
C GLN A 198 7.36 -5.12 -19.61
N GLU A 199 8.05 -6.27 -19.63
CA GLU A 199 8.44 -6.91 -20.88
C GLU A 199 7.24 -7.39 -21.70
N ARG A 200 6.24 -7.98 -21.03
CA ARG A 200 4.97 -8.32 -21.67
C ARG A 200 4.25 -7.10 -22.23
N ALA A 201 4.27 -5.97 -21.53
CA ALA A 201 3.67 -4.74 -22.02
C ALA A 201 4.34 -4.23 -23.31
N ARG A 202 5.68 -4.29 -23.39
CA ARG A 202 6.43 -3.94 -24.61
C ARG A 202 6.09 -4.85 -25.78
N LEU A 203 5.95 -6.16 -25.52
CA LEU A 203 5.58 -7.11 -26.56
C LEU A 203 4.18 -6.80 -27.12
N VAL A 204 3.21 -6.48 -26.24
CA VAL A 204 1.88 -6.06 -26.67
C VAL A 204 1.93 -4.79 -27.51
N GLU A 205 2.70 -3.77 -27.10
CA GLU A 205 2.86 -2.53 -27.88
C GLU A 205 3.49 -2.77 -29.26
N ASN A 206 4.40 -3.73 -29.38
CA ASN A 206 4.96 -4.12 -30.68
C ASN A 206 3.93 -4.86 -31.54
N MET A 207 3.20 -5.82 -30.97
CA MET A 207 2.13 -6.52 -31.70
C MET A 207 1.03 -5.56 -32.18
N GLU A 208 0.66 -4.57 -31.38
CA GLU A 208 -0.29 -3.53 -31.78
C GLU A 208 0.21 -2.70 -32.97
N ARG A 209 1.53 -2.44 -33.04
CA ARG A 209 2.16 -1.75 -34.17
C ARG A 209 2.13 -2.62 -35.43
N ASP A 210 2.51 -3.89 -35.31
CA ASP A 210 2.52 -4.84 -36.43
C ASP A 210 1.13 -5.02 -37.03
N LEU A 211 0.10 -5.11 -36.18
CA LEU A 211 -1.30 -5.17 -36.62
C LEU A 211 -1.69 -3.92 -37.42
N LYS A 212 -1.31 -2.74 -36.93
CA LYS A 212 -1.58 -1.48 -37.64
C LYS A 212 -0.87 -1.42 -38.99
N ASP A 213 0.38 -1.90 -39.06
CA ASP A 213 1.14 -1.92 -40.30
C ASP A 213 0.54 -2.89 -41.32
N ARG A 214 0.00 -4.04 -40.85
CA ARG A 214 -0.76 -4.96 -41.69
C ARG A 214 -2.03 -4.32 -42.23
N ASP A 215 -2.82 -3.66 -41.39
CA ASP A 215 -4.06 -2.99 -41.81
C ASP A 215 -3.76 -1.92 -42.87
N ASN A 216 -2.67 -1.14 -42.71
CA ASN A 216 -2.22 -0.16 -43.71
C ASN A 216 -1.79 -0.84 -45.04
N ALA A 217 -1.17 -2.02 -44.98
CA ALA A 217 -0.76 -2.76 -46.16
C ALA A 217 -1.97 -3.34 -46.91
N GLU A 218 -2.99 -3.81 -46.19
CA GLU A 218 -4.27 -4.26 -46.76
C GLU A 218 -4.98 -3.11 -47.47
N GLU A 219 -5.04 -1.91 -46.87
CA GLU A 219 -5.62 -0.72 -47.50
C GLU A 219 -4.91 -0.35 -48.81
N ARG A 220 -3.57 -0.36 -48.82
CA ARG A 220 -2.77 -0.12 -50.04
C ARG A 220 -3.01 -1.17 -51.11
N THR A 221 -3.19 -2.44 -50.71
CA THR A 221 -3.48 -3.53 -51.64
C THR A 221 -4.82 -3.30 -52.32
N GLN A 222 -5.85 -2.95 -51.55
CA GLN A 222 -7.18 -2.61 -52.09
C GLN A 222 -7.14 -1.41 -53.05
N GLU A 223 -6.35 -0.37 -52.74
CA GLU A 223 -6.18 0.79 -53.62
C GLU A 223 -5.53 0.40 -54.96
N LEU A 224 -4.50 -0.45 -54.92
CA LEU A 224 -3.82 -0.93 -56.13
C LEU A 224 -4.72 -1.84 -56.97
N GLU A 225 -5.53 -2.69 -56.34
CA GLU A 225 -6.52 -3.52 -57.03
C GLU A 225 -7.55 -2.66 -57.77
N LEU A 226 -8.04 -1.58 -57.15
CA LEU A 226 -8.98 -0.65 -57.80
C LEU A 226 -8.34 0.02 -59.02
N LYS A 227 -7.13 0.58 -58.87
CA LYS A 227 -6.39 1.20 -59.96
C LYS A 227 -6.08 0.22 -61.10
N THR A 228 -5.78 -1.03 -60.76
CA THR A 228 -5.53 -2.07 -61.77
C THR A 228 -6.79 -2.30 -62.62
N LYS A 229 -7.97 -2.40 -62.00
CA LYS A 229 -9.25 -2.52 -62.71
C LYS A 229 -9.54 -1.31 -63.60
N GLU A 230 -9.33 -0.09 -63.09
CA GLU A 230 -9.52 1.14 -63.87
C GLU A 230 -8.62 1.16 -65.13
N LEU A 231 -7.34 0.81 -64.97
CA LEU A 231 -6.39 0.74 -66.09
C LEU A 231 -6.74 -0.38 -67.09
N GLU A 232 -7.26 -1.51 -66.63
CA GLU A 232 -7.74 -2.60 -67.49
C GLU A 232 -8.93 -2.14 -68.34
N GLU A 233 -9.89 -1.42 -67.75
CA GLU A 233 -11.04 -0.84 -68.47
C GLU A 233 -10.60 0.20 -69.51
N GLU A 234 -9.65 1.09 -69.16
CA GLU A 234 -9.08 2.05 -70.09
C GLU A 234 -8.38 1.37 -71.27
N LEU A 235 -7.58 0.33 -70.98
CA LEU A 235 -6.87 -0.45 -71.98
C LEU A 235 -7.84 -1.14 -72.94
N ASP A 236 -8.92 -1.73 -72.43
CA ASP A 236 -9.95 -2.35 -73.26
C ASP A 236 -10.69 -1.32 -74.11
N GLY A 237 -11.01 -0.15 -73.56
CA GLY A 237 -11.56 0.97 -74.31
C GLY A 237 -10.63 1.45 -75.44
N LEU A 238 -9.32 1.54 -75.20
CA LEU A 238 -8.32 1.86 -76.22
C LEU A 238 -8.25 0.78 -77.31
N LYS A 239 -8.22 -0.49 -76.93
CA LYS A 239 -8.21 -1.63 -77.87
C LYS A 239 -9.45 -1.66 -78.75
N GLN A 240 -10.63 -1.31 -78.22
CA GLN A 240 -11.85 -1.23 -79.02
C GLN A 240 -11.77 -0.11 -80.06
N ARG A 241 -11.29 1.09 -79.67
CA ARG A 241 -11.10 2.21 -80.60
C ARG A 241 -10.12 1.91 -81.72
N MET A 242 -9.07 1.14 -81.47
CA MET A 242 -8.11 0.73 -82.50
C MET A 242 -8.69 -0.25 -83.54
N ARG A 243 -9.79 -0.93 -83.23
CA ARG A 243 -10.43 -1.89 -84.13
C ARG A 243 -11.56 -1.28 -84.98
N ALA A 244 -12.00 -0.06 -84.65
CA ALA A 244 -13.04 0.70 -85.35
C ALA A 244 -12.39 1.63 -86.39
#